data_AF-A0A1F5JW98-F1
#
_entry.id   AF-A0A1F5JW98-F1
#
_cell.length_a   1.000
_cell.length_b   1.000
_cell.length_c   1.000
_cell.angle_alpha   90.00
_cell.angle_beta   90.00
_cell.angle_gamma   90.00
#
_symmetry.space_group_name_H-M   'P 1'
#
loop_
_entity.id
_entity.type
_entity.pdbx_description
1 polymer ?
#
loop_
_entity_poly.entity_id
_entity_poly.type
_entity_poly.pdbx_seq_one_letter_code
_entity_poly.pdbx_strand_id
1 'polypeptide(L)'
;MSRLPGLFNSFDNLDQITPEKIAFWLKSVPEYKILENYLANRILYPQTHALTEFDMQIDLAILREALKNNSSIREPKKTNSLLGDNPFLNTTMRKILIPADFLNFVPNLLNLVQVFIDAFLLKRKRQDFFQDLWTIVLTGDIDEVVGSILMPQFDGNGGVIDFKIQNKNYKIQQGNLELIPCPKSRCEIAYKLEKGKLLGKQENAFEVYGGKLGLVVDGRDN
;
A
#
# COMPACT_ATOMS: atom_id res chain seq x y z
N MET A 1 31.47 -4.72 -12.12
CA MET A 1 30.50 -3.75 -12.68
C MET A 1 29.31 -3.70 -11.74
N SER A 2 28.95 -2.53 -11.22
CA SER A 2 27.74 -2.37 -10.40
C SER A 2 26.52 -2.61 -11.28
N ARG A 3 25.68 -3.58 -10.93
CA ARG A 3 24.38 -3.77 -11.59
C ARG A 3 23.53 -2.53 -11.30
N LEU A 4 22.95 -1.92 -12.32
CA LEU A 4 21.98 -0.83 -12.11
C LEU A 4 20.81 -1.38 -11.30
N PRO A 5 20.33 -0.66 -10.27
CA PRO A 5 19.19 -1.10 -9.49
C PRO A 5 17.94 -1.12 -10.37
N GLY A 6 17.09 -2.13 -10.17
CA GLY A 6 15.81 -2.32 -10.82
C GLY A 6 14.71 -2.48 -9.79
N LEU A 7 13.46 -2.20 -10.17
CA LEU A 7 12.29 -2.22 -9.28
C LEU A 7 12.18 -3.52 -8.46
N PHE A 8 12.56 -4.65 -9.06
CA PHE A 8 12.40 -5.97 -8.45
C PHE A 8 13.68 -6.55 -7.83
N ASN A 9 14.79 -5.81 -7.81
CA ASN A 9 16.09 -6.33 -7.33
C ASN A 9 16.09 -6.72 -5.85
N SER A 10 15.17 -6.16 -5.04
CA SER A 10 15.02 -6.45 -3.62
C SER A 10 14.17 -7.70 -3.33
N PHE A 11 13.73 -8.44 -4.35
CA PHE A 11 12.83 -9.58 -4.23
C PHE A 11 13.51 -10.86 -4.73
N ASP A 12 13.81 -11.77 -3.82
CA ASP A 12 14.50 -13.04 -4.13
C ASP A 12 13.53 -14.14 -4.63
N ASN A 13 12.23 -13.86 -4.67
CA ASN A 13 11.14 -14.82 -4.88
C ASN A 13 10.23 -14.49 -6.07
N LEU A 14 10.73 -13.71 -7.03
CA LEU A 14 9.98 -13.35 -8.24
C LEU A 14 9.64 -14.57 -9.09
N ASP A 15 10.52 -15.57 -9.11
CA ASP A 15 10.34 -16.85 -9.80
C ASP A 15 9.18 -17.69 -9.26
N GLN A 16 8.71 -17.40 -8.04
CA GLN A 16 7.57 -18.07 -7.39
C GLN A 16 6.22 -17.41 -7.72
N ILE A 17 6.22 -16.30 -8.45
CA ILE A 17 5.00 -15.60 -8.87
C ILE A 17 4.50 -16.26 -10.16
N THR A 18 3.32 -16.84 -10.13
CA THR A 18 2.73 -17.48 -11.31
C THR A 18 1.94 -16.46 -12.15
N PRO A 19 1.81 -16.66 -13.48
CA PRO A 19 1.02 -15.80 -14.35
C PRO A 19 -0.42 -15.57 -13.87
N GLU A 20 -1.05 -16.57 -13.25
CA GLU A 20 -2.42 -16.49 -12.72
C GLU A 20 -2.52 -15.48 -11.56
N LYS A 21 -1.51 -15.43 -10.70
CA LYS A 21 -1.45 -14.46 -9.60
C LYS A 21 -1.33 -13.03 -10.13
N ILE A 22 -0.59 -12.83 -11.22
CA ILE A 22 -0.47 -11.53 -11.89
C ILE A 22 -1.81 -11.17 -12.56
N ALA A 23 -2.39 -12.10 -13.31
CA ALA A 23 -3.65 -11.92 -14.03
C ALA A 23 -4.81 -11.49 -13.12
N PHE A 24 -4.85 -11.98 -11.88
CA PHE A 24 -5.85 -11.60 -10.88
C PHE A 24 -5.97 -10.08 -10.66
N TRP A 25 -4.88 -9.33 -10.86
CA TRP A 25 -4.85 -7.87 -10.66
C TRP A 25 -5.20 -7.07 -11.92
N LEU A 26 -5.28 -7.72 -13.08
CA LEU A 26 -5.45 -7.06 -14.37
C LEU A 26 -6.92 -7.04 -14.78
N LYS A 27 -7.42 -5.88 -15.21
CA LYS A 27 -8.78 -5.76 -15.76
C LYS A 27 -8.91 -6.49 -17.10
N SER A 28 -7.88 -6.39 -17.93
CA SER A 28 -7.78 -7.06 -19.22
C SER A 28 -6.63 -8.05 -19.15
N VAL A 29 -6.96 -9.33 -19.03
CA VAL A 29 -5.98 -10.40 -18.83
C VAL A 29 -5.41 -10.80 -20.19
N PRO A 30 -4.10 -10.60 -20.44
CA PRO A 30 -3.45 -11.13 -21.64
C PRO A 30 -3.24 -12.64 -21.49
N GLU A 31 -2.84 -13.31 -22.56
CA GLU A 31 -2.48 -14.72 -22.50
C GLU A 31 -1.39 -14.97 -21.45
N TYR A 32 -1.51 -16.04 -20.66
CA TYR A 32 -0.58 -16.32 -19.57
C TYR A 32 0.87 -16.48 -20.03
N LYS A 33 1.10 -16.98 -21.25
CA LYS A 33 2.43 -17.04 -21.86
C LYS A 33 3.07 -15.66 -22.04
N ILE A 34 2.27 -14.62 -22.30
CA ILE A 34 2.75 -13.24 -22.40
C ILE A 34 3.20 -12.75 -21.02
N LEU A 35 2.40 -13.00 -19.97
CA LEU A 35 2.76 -12.64 -18.59
C LEU A 35 4.01 -13.38 -18.10
N GLU A 36 4.13 -14.67 -18.43
CA GLU A 36 5.31 -15.48 -18.12
C GLU A 36 6.57 -14.90 -18.77
N ASN A 37 6.53 -14.62 -20.07
CA ASN A 37 7.64 -14.00 -20.79
C ASN A 37 7.98 -12.61 -20.22
N TYR A 38 6.97 -11.84 -19.85
CA TYR A 38 7.15 -10.51 -19.28
C TYR A 38 7.84 -10.60 -17.90
N LEU A 39 7.40 -11.49 -17.02
CA LEU A 39 8.02 -11.72 -15.72
C LEU A 39 9.47 -12.22 -15.88
N ALA A 40 9.71 -13.18 -16.79
CA ALA A 40 11.06 -13.66 -17.10
C ALA A 40 11.98 -12.53 -17.56
N ASN A 41 11.48 -11.63 -18.42
CA ASN A 41 12.24 -10.46 -18.86
C ASN A 41 12.53 -9.50 -17.71
N ARG A 42 11.62 -9.30 -16.75
CA ARG A 42 11.88 -8.47 -15.56
C ARG A 42 12.91 -9.08 -14.63
N ILE A 43 12.98 -10.41 -14.53
CA ILE A 43 14.00 -11.13 -13.76
C ILE A 43 15.37 -11.03 -14.45
N LEU A 44 15.43 -11.24 -15.78
CA LEU A 44 16.67 -11.23 -16.55
C LEU A 44 17.21 -9.82 -16.77
N TYR A 45 16.33 -8.82 -16.90
CA TYR A 45 16.65 -7.44 -17.21
C TYR A 45 15.96 -6.48 -16.23
N PRO A 46 16.40 -6.44 -14.96
CA PRO A 46 15.70 -5.70 -13.90
C PRO A 46 15.67 -4.18 -14.10
N GLN A 47 16.58 -3.63 -14.89
CA GLN A 47 16.64 -2.21 -15.24
C GLN A 47 15.59 -1.77 -16.27
N THR A 48 14.75 -2.69 -16.76
CA THR A 48 13.76 -2.37 -17.79
C THR A 48 12.59 -1.58 -17.21
N HIS A 49 12.13 -0.57 -17.94
CA HIS A 49 11.00 0.28 -17.57
C HIS A 49 9.73 -0.13 -18.33
N ALA A 50 8.57 0.09 -17.74
CA ALA A 50 7.30 0.06 -18.46
C ALA A 50 7.26 1.17 -19.53
N LEU A 51 6.89 0.81 -20.76
CA LEU A 51 6.78 1.77 -21.86
C LEU A 51 5.34 2.22 -22.08
N THR A 52 4.37 1.37 -21.72
CA THR A 52 2.95 1.64 -21.83
C THR A 52 2.27 1.65 -20.46
N GLU A 53 1.06 2.23 -20.39
CA GLU A 53 0.24 2.15 -19.17
C GLU A 53 -0.11 0.70 -18.82
N PHE A 54 -0.30 -0.15 -19.84
CA PHE A 54 -0.58 -1.56 -19.63
C PHE A 54 0.63 -2.31 -19.05
N ASP A 55 1.84 -2.03 -19.55
CA ASP A 55 3.09 -2.54 -18.97
C ASP A 55 3.21 -2.12 -17.49
N MET A 56 2.88 -0.86 -17.18
CA MET A 56 2.86 -0.35 -15.81
C MET A 56 1.87 -1.13 -14.94
N GLN A 57 0.69 -1.47 -15.46
CA GLN A 57 -0.29 -2.30 -14.74
C GLN A 57 0.26 -3.70 -14.44
N ILE A 58 0.99 -4.31 -15.38
CA ILE A 58 1.68 -5.59 -15.18
C ILE A 58 2.78 -5.45 -14.12
N ASP A 59 3.62 -4.41 -14.20
CA ASP A 59 4.68 -4.16 -13.22
C ASP A 59 4.12 -3.98 -11.80
N LEU A 60 3.02 -3.22 -11.66
CA LEU A 60 2.33 -3.05 -10.38
C LEU A 60 1.70 -4.37 -9.89
N ALA A 61 1.19 -5.22 -10.79
CA ALA A 61 0.65 -6.53 -10.43
C ALA A 61 1.76 -7.48 -9.94
N ILE A 62 2.91 -7.51 -10.61
CA ILE A 62 4.10 -8.25 -10.16
C ILE A 62 4.55 -7.73 -8.80
N LEU A 63 4.62 -6.41 -8.62
CA LEU A 63 5.05 -5.79 -7.37
C LEU A 63 4.12 -6.17 -6.19
N ARG A 64 2.79 -6.20 -6.40
CA ARG A 64 1.83 -6.67 -5.38
C ARG A 64 2.13 -8.09 -4.92
N GLU A 65 2.38 -9.01 -5.86
CA GLU A 65 2.64 -10.41 -5.54
C GLU A 65 4.03 -10.61 -4.93
N ALA A 66 5.04 -9.86 -5.39
CA ALA A 66 6.38 -9.88 -4.82
C ALA A 66 6.38 -9.42 -3.35
N LEU A 67 5.65 -8.33 -3.04
CA LEU A 67 5.47 -7.84 -1.68
C LEU A 67 4.74 -8.87 -0.79
N LYS A 68 3.70 -9.54 -1.29
CA LYS A 68 2.99 -10.59 -0.55
C LYS A 68 3.88 -11.78 -0.25
N ASN A 69 4.60 -12.30 -1.23
CA ASN A 69 5.48 -13.44 -1.02
C ASN A 69 6.61 -13.09 -0.02
N ASN A 70 7.12 -11.86 -0.05
CA ASN A 70 8.10 -11.39 0.94
C ASN A 70 7.52 -11.20 2.35
N SER A 71 6.22 -10.92 2.48
CA SER A 71 5.57 -10.84 3.79
C SER A 71 5.43 -12.20 4.50
N SER A 72 5.44 -13.29 3.74
CA SER A 72 5.25 -14.66 4.25
C SER A 72 6.53 -15.37 4.72
N ILE A 73 7.71 -14.75 4.57
CA ILE A 73 8.99 -15.43 4.77
C ILE A 73 9.73 -14.85 5.97
N ARG A 74 9.43 -15.42 7.14
CA ARG A 74 10.36 -15.90 8.19
C ARG A 74 9.62 -15.90 9.52
N GLU A 75 9.52 -17.07 10.13
CA GLU A 75 9.27 -17.16 11.57
C GLU A 75 10.20 -16.17 12.28
N PRO A 76 9.71 -15.42 13.29
CA PRO A 76 10.49 -14.39 13.94
C PRO A 76 11.76 -15.03 14.48
N LYS A 77 12.90 -14.73 13.85
CA LYS A 77 14.18 -15.02 14.49
C LYS A 77 14.14 -14.23 15.78
N LYS A 78 14.30 -14.93 16.91
CA LYS A 78 14.33 -14.39 18.28
C LYS A 78 15.46 -13.36 18.44
N THR A 79 15.33 -12.23 17.78
CA THR A 79 16.23 -11.08 17.83
C THR A 79 15.35 -9.89 18.11
N ASN A 80 15.75 -9.09 19.09
CA ASN A 80 15.07 -7.88 19.58
C ASN A 80 15.02 -6.76 18.51
N SER A 81 14.52 -7.06 17.32
CA SER A 81 14.34 -6.11 16.24
C SER A 81 13.00 -5.41 16.45
N LEU A 82 13.05 -4.22 17.05
CA LEU A 82 11.95 -3.25 17.02
C LEU A 82 11.53 -2.86 15.58
N LEU A 83 12.26 -3.34 14.56
CA LEU A 83 12.07 -3.00 13.15
C LEU A 83 11.27 -4.02 12.33
N GLY A 84 10.91 -5.18 12.90
CA GLY A 84 10.12 -6.21 12.21
C GLY A 84 10.92 -7.01 11.16
N ASP A 85 10.37 -8.15 10.72
CA ASP A 85 11.03 -9.08 9.78
C ASP A 85 10.86 -8.68 8.30
N ASN A 86 10.00 -7.70 8.00
CA ASN A 86 9.69 -7.24 6.64
C ASN A 86 10.28 -5.84 6.39
N PRO A 87 11.18 -5.67 5.40
CA PRO A 87 11.81 -4.38 5.12
C PRO A 87 10.83 -3.29 4.65
N PHE A 88 9.63 -3.69 4.23
CA PHE A 88 8.59 -2.79 3.70
C PHE A 88 7.45 -2.52 4.70
N LEU A 89 7.44 -3.21 5.85
CA LEU A 89 6.32 -3.15 6.78
C LEU A 89 6.79 -3.29 8.23
N ASN A 90 6.64 -2.22 9.01
CA ASN A 90 6.78 -2.26 10.45
C ASN A 90 5.39 -2.32 11.10
N THR A 91 4.99 -3.49 11.57
CA THR A 91 3.67 -3.71 12.17
C THR A 91 3.53 -3.11 13.56
N THR A 92 4.61 -3.06 14.35
CA THR A 92 4.63 -2.49 15.70
C THR A 92 4.40 -0.98 15.66
N MET A 93 5.11 -0.27 14.77
CA MET A 93 4.97 1.17 14.56
C MET A 93 3.88 1.55 13.57
N ARG A 94 3.25 0.56 12.91
CA ARG A 94 2.26 0.74 11.83
C ARG A 94 2.75 1.63 10.71
N LYS A 95 3.96 1.33 10.21
CA LYS A 95 4.56 2.03 9.09
C LYS A 95 4.66 1.13 7.88
N ILE A 96 4.24 1.65 6.73
CA ILE A 96 4.61 1.13 5.42
C ILE A 96 5.86 1.89 4.98
N LEU A 97 6.91 1.15 4.68
CA LEU A 97 8.21 1.66 4.27
C LEU A 97 8.36 1.41 2.77
N ILE A 98 8.39 2.48 1.98
CA ILE A 98 8.48 2.41 0.52
C ILE A 98 9.83 2.99 0.11
N PRO A 99 10.74 2.21 -0.50
CA PRO A 99 11.98 2.75 -1.02
C PRO A 99 11.71 3.88 -2.02
N ALA A 100 12.35 5.04 -1.82
CA ALA A 100 12.13 6.22 -2.64
C ALA A 100 12.56 6.01 -4.10
N ASP A 101 13.51 5.12 -4.35
CA ASP A 101 13.97 4.72 -5.68
C ASP A 101 12.89 3.96 -6.48
N PHE A 102 11.87 3.39 -5.85
CA PHE A 102 10.72 2.81 -6.56
C PHE A 102 9.98 3.86 -7.39
N LEU A 103 10.02 5.14 -6.99
CA LEU A 103 9.42 6.24 -7.75
C LEU A 103 10.13 6.51 -9.08
N ASN A 104 11.36 6.02 -9.28
CA ASN A 104 12.04 6.08 -10.57
C ASN A 104 11.40 5.13 -11.61
N PHE A 105 10.68 4.11 -11.14
CA PHE A 105 9.97 3.13 -11.97
C PHE A 105 8.46 3.36 -11.97
N VAL A 106 7.90 3.75 -10.83
CA VAL A 106 6.48 4.07 -10.65
C VAL A 106 6.34 5.52 -10.15
N PRO A 107 6.34 6.52 -11.04
CA PRO A 107 6.36 7.93 -10.64
C PRO A 107 5.12 8.37 -9.85
N ASN A 108 3.99 7.67 -10.01
CA ASN A 108 2.76 7.98 -9.30
C ASN A 108 2.77 7.35 -7.89
N LEU A 109 3.00 8.19 -6.88
CA LEU A 109 3.04 7.78 -5.47
C LEU A 109 1.74 7.11 -5.00
N LEU A 110 0.56 7.56 -5.45
CA LEU A 110 -0.71 6.96 -5.06
C LEU A 110 -0.83 5.53 -5.58
N ASN A 111 -0.48 5.29 -6.84
CA ASN A 111 -0.48 3.95 -7.43
C ASN A 111 0.50 3.03 -6.69
N LEU A 112 1.67 3.54 -6.34
CA LEU A 112 2.67 2.80 -5.58
C LEU A 112 2.15 2.46 -4.18
N VAL A 113 1.60 3.42 -3.45
CA VAL A 113 1.01 3.19 -2.12
C VAL A 113 -0.13 2.17 -2.19
N GLN A 114 -1.00 2.26 -3.20
CA GLN A 114 -2.08 1.31 -3.39
C GLN A 114 -1.57 -0.13 -3.52
N VAL A 115 -0.46 -0.35 -4.25
CA VAL A 115 0.18 -1.67 -4.34
C VAL A 115 0.60 -2.21 -2.96
N PHE A 116 1.17 -1.35 -2.10
CA PHE A 116 1.58 -1.76 -0.75
C PHE A 116 0.38 -2.03 0.17
N ILE A 117 -0.69 -1.23 0.06
CA ILE A 117 -1.95 -1.48 0.78
C ILE A 117 -2.56 -2.82 0.35
N ASP A 118 -2.66 -3.06 -0.95
CA ASP A 118 -3.21 -4.29 -1.53
C ASP A 118 -2.38 -5.52 -1.11
N ALA A 119 -1.06 -5.37 -0.99
CA ALA A 119 -0.16 -6.44 -0.59
C ALA A 119 -0.24 -6.77 0.91
N PHE A 120 -0.22 -5.76 1.78
CA PHE A 120 -0.04 -5.96 3.21
C PHE A 120 -1.31 -5.86 4.05
N LEU A 121 -2.27 -5.06 3.64
CA LEU A 121 -3.40 -4.68 4.48
C LEU A 121 -4.72 -5.32 4.03
N LEU A 122 -4.90 -5.55 2.72
CA LEU A 122 -6.16 -6.04 2.15
C LEU A 122 -6.65 -7.36 2.78
N LYS A 123 -5.77 -8.35 2.98
CA LYS A 123 -6.14 -9.67 3.56
C LYS A 123 -5.98 -9.76 5.07
N ARG A 124 -5.59 -8.67 5.73
CA ARG A 124 -5.24 -8.71 7.15
C ARG A 124 -6.51 -8.80 8.00
N LYS A 125 -6.59 -9.81 8.89
CA LYS A 125 -7.65 -9.90 9.89
C LYS A 125 -7.51 -8.73 10.87
N ARG A 126 -8.49 -7.81 10.86
CA ARG A 126 -8.54 -6.65 11.75
C ARG A 126 -8.97 -7.11 13.15
N GLN A 127 -8.02 -7.64 13.92
CA GLN A 127 -8.28 -8.19 15.26
C GLN A 127 -8.25 -7.12 16.36
N ASP A 128 -7.71 -5.93 16.07
CA ASP A 128 -7.63 -4.80 17.00
C ASP A 128 -7.97 -3.50 16.28
N PHE A 129 -8.76 -2.64 16.93
CA PHE A 129 -9.23 -1.35 16.44
C PHE A 129 -8.10 -0.37 16.13
N PHE A 130 -6.93 -0.54 16.75
CA PHE A 130 -5.82 0.34 16.47
C PHE A 130 -5.10 0.01 15.14
N GLN A 131 -5.44 -1.09 14.47
CA GLN A 131 -4.90 -1.42 13.15
C GLN A 131 -5.50 -0.58 12.01
N ASP A 132 -6.39 0.37 12.36
CA ASP A 132 -7.09 1.22 11.40
C ASP A 132 -6.26 2.41 10.91
N LEU A 133 -5.08 2.70 11.49
CA LEU A 133 -4.22 3.82 11.10
C LEU A 133 -2.78 3.37 10.84
N TRP A 134 -2.28 3.71 9.66
CA TRP A 134 -0.90 3.46 9.22
C TRP A 134 -0.24 4.73 8.72
N THR A 135 1.08 4.82 8.88
CA THR A 135 1.90 5.91 8.32
C THR A 135 2.67 5.41 7.10
N ILE A 136 2.76 6.24 6.07
CA ILE A 136 3.53 5.93 4.86
C ILE A 136 4.83 6.73 4.91
N VAL A 137 5.95 6.02 4.77
CA VAL A 137 7.29 6.60 4.80
C VAL A 137 8.01 6.22 3.52
N LEU A 138 8.54 7.22 2.81
CA LEU A 138 9.54 7.00 1.78
C LEU A 138 10.90 6.82 2.44
N THR A 139 11.60 5.73 2.16
CA THR A 139 12.92 5.42 2.73
C THR A 139 14.02 5.62 1.70
N GLY A 140 15.16 6.15 2.11
CA GLY A 140 16.29 6.47 1.22
C GLY A 140 17.44 7.05 2.03
N ASP A 141 18.12 8.06 1.50
CA ASP A 141 19.13 8.80 2.27
C ASP A 141 18.52 9.53 3.48
N ILE A 142 17.27 9.97 3.34
CA ILE A 142 16.47 10.58 4.40
C ILE A 142 15.07 9.97 4.35
N ASP A 143 14.59 9.51 5.51
CA ASP A 143 13.22 9.03 5.65
C ASP A 143 12.24 10.21 5.63
N GLU A 144 11.24 10.16 4.74
CA GLU A 144 10.21 11.19 4.59
C GLU A 144 8.82 10.59 4.86
N VAL A 145 8.10 11.13 5.84
CA VAL A 145 6.68 10.81 6.03
C VAL A 145 5.87 11.53 4.95
N VAL A 146 5.19 10.76 4.10
CA VAL A 146 4.46 11.32 2.95
C VAL A 146 2.95 11.29 3.10
N GLY A 147 2.42 10.52 4.04
CA GLY A 147 0.98 10.41 4.27
C GLY A 147 0.59 9.43 5.36
N SER A 148 -0.72 9.28 5.53
CA SER A 148 -1.33 8.28 6.41
C SER A 148 -2.40 7.48 5.66
N ILE A 149 -2.69 6.28 6.15
CA ILE A 149 -3.77 5.42 5.68
C ILE A 149 -4.76 5.23 6.82
N LEU A 150 -6.04 5.45 6.55
CA LEU A 150 -7.14 5.08 7.43
C LEU A 150 -7.93 3.93 6.84
N MET A 151 -8.23 2.94 7.68
CA MET A 151 -8.98 1.75 7.31
C MET A 151 -10.22 1.62 8.21
N PRO A 152 -11.32 2.34 7.91
CA PRO A 152 -12.55 2.21 8.69
C PRO A 152 -13.11 0.78 8.62
N GLN A 153 -13.69 0.31 9.71
CA GLN A 153 -14.38 -0.98 9.80
C GLN A 153 -15.88 -0.72 9.70
N PHE A 154 -16.56 -1.31 8.71
CA PHE A 154 -18.00 -1.13 8.56
C PHE A 154 -18.78 -2.33 9.11
N ASP A 155 -19.85 -2.04 9.84
CA ASP A 155 -20.78 -3.02 10.39
C ASP A 155 -21.89 -3.28 9.35
N GLY A 156 -21.57 -4.07 8.32
CA GLY A 156 -22.50 -4.46 7.25
C GLY A 156 -22.47 -3.53 6.03
N ASN A 157 -23.52 -3.57 5.22
CA ASN A 157 -23.56 -2.88 3.92
C ASN A 157 -24.02 -1.43 4.02
N GLY A 158 -23.39 -0.58 3.21
CA GLY A 158 -23.75 0.83 3.03
C GLY A 158 -23.25 1.72 4.16
N GLY A 159 -22.11 1.37 4.75
CA GLY A 159 -21.44 2.23 5.72
C GLY A 159 -20.87 3.50 5.06
N VAL A 160 -20.87 4.59 5.82
CA VAL A 160 -20.49 5.92 5.33
C VAL A 160 -19.69 6.63 6.40
N ILE A 161 -18.59 7.26 6.01
CA ILE A 161 -17.80 8.14 6.88
C ILE A 161 -17.86 9.58 6.37
N ASP A 162 -18.32 10.48 7.23
CA ASP A 162 -18.24 11.91 7.03
C ASP A 162 -16.99 12.43 7.74
N PHE A 163 -16.02 12.89 6.97
CA PHE A 163 -14.80 13.51 7.46
C PHE A 163 -14.91 15.03 7.38
N LYS A 164 -14.44 15.70 8.42
CA LYS A 164 -14.13 17.12 8.42
C LYS A 164 -12.62 17.30 8.59
N ILE A 165 -11.98 17.77 7.53
CA ILE A 165 -10.54 18.02 7.51
C ILE A 165 -10.37 19.50 7.20
N GLN A 166 -9.87 20.24 8.20
CA GLN A 166 -9.84 21.71 8.16
C GLN A 166 -11.26 22.29 7.94
N ASN A 167 -11.47 22.98 6.81
CA ASN A 167 -12.74 23.63 6.45
C ASN A 167 -13.48 22.90 5.32
N LYS A 168 -13.11 21.65 5.02
CA LYS A 168 -13.74 20.84 3.97
C LYS A 168 -14.36 19.58 4.58
N ASN A 169 -15.53 19.23 4.07
CA ASN A 169 -16.21 17.99 4.39
C ASN A 169 -16.01 17.01 3.24
N TYR A 170 -15.70 15.76 3.57
CA TYR A 170 -15.55 14.65 2.66
C TYR A 170 -16.49 13.54 3.09
N LYS A 171 -17.07 12.83 2.13
CA LYS A 171 -18.00 11.73 2.40
C LYS A 171 -17.53 10.50 1.65
N ILE A 172 -17.07 9.51 2.39
CA ILE A 172 -16.49 8.29 1.82
C ILE A 172 -17.46 7.15 2.08
N GLN A 173 -17.76 6.39 1.03
CA GLN A 173 -18.64 5.23 1.09
C GLN A 173 -17.80 3.96 1.23
N GLN A 174 -18.37 2.97 1.91
CA GLN A 174 -17.82 1.61 1.92
C GLN A 174 -17.58 1.10 0.49
N GLY A 175 -16.47 0.40 0.29
CA GLY A 175 -16.01 -0.11 -1.01
C GLY A 175 -15.08 0.83 -1.78
N ASN A 176 -14.91 2.07 -1.33
CA ASN A 176 -14.07 3.05 -2.02
C ASN A 176 -12.69 3.19 -1.38
N LEU A 177 -11.69 3.42 -2.23
CA LEU A 177 -10.38 3.93 -1.84
C LEU A 177 -10.32 5.39 -2.27
N GLU A 178 -10.17 6.30 -1.32
CA GLU A 178 -10.22 7.75 -1.59
C GLU A 178 -8.98 8.46 -1.04
N LEU A 179 -8.43 9.38 -1.83
CA LEU A 179 -7.34 10.25 -1.40
C LEU A 179 -7.89 11.61 -0.98
N ILE A 180 -7.69 11.97 0.27
CA ILE A 180 -8.00 13.30 0.78
C ILE A 180 -6.70 14.13 0.89
N PRO A 181 -6.59 15.24 0.14
CA PRO A 181 -5.44 16.11 0.21
C PRO A 181 -5.26 16.70 1.61
N CYS A 182 -4.08 16.49 2.19
CA CYS A 182 -3.64 17.10 3.44
C CYS A 182 -2.22 17.64 3.24
N PRO A 183 -2.06 18.85 2.68
CA PRO A 183 -0.75 19.38 2.27
C PRO A 183 0.13 19.80 3.45
N LYS A 184 -0.43 19.93 4.66
CA LYS A 184 0.34 20.17 5.87
C LYS A 184 1.04 18.89 6.30
N SER A 185 2.15 19.02 7.04
CA SER A 185 2.84 17.86 7.62
C SER A 185 1.94 17.02 8.53
N ARG A 186 0.99 17.68 9.20
CA ARG A 186 -0.06 17.05 9.99
C ARG A 186 -1.41 17.73 9.77
N CYS A 187 -2.48 16.94 9.79
CA CYS A 187 -3.85 17.45 9.76
C CYS A 187 -4.65 16.89 10.91
N GLU A 188 -5.45 17.77 11.52
CA GLU A 188 -6.55 17.37 12.38
C GLU A 188 -7.72 16.90 11.52
N ILE A 189 -8.27 15.75 11.90
CA ILE A 189 -9.41 15.11 11.26
C ILE A 189 -10.45 14.88 12.33
N ALA A 190 -11.66 15.39 12.11
CA ALA A 190 -12.84 14.93 12.81
C ALA A 190 -13.64 14.02 11.88
N TYR A 191 -14.23 12.96 12.42
CA TYR A 191 -15.06 12.07 11.63
C TYR A 191 -16.32 11.66 12.38
N LYS A 192 -17.34 11.33 11.60
CA LYS A 192 -18.54 10.61 12.05
C LYS A 192 -18.79 9.46 11.09
N LEU A 193 -18.88 8.26 11.62
CA LEU A 193 -19.02 7.02 10.87
C LEU A 193 -20.39 6.40 11.17
N GLU A 194 -21.16 6.20 10.12
CA GLU A 194 -22.43 5.49 10.15
C GLU A 194 -22.20 4.01 9.87
N LYS A 195 -22.74 3.14 10.75
CA LYS A 195 -22.62 1.67 10.65
C LYS A 195 -21.16 1.20 10.58
N GLY A 196 -20.38 1.50 11.61
CA GLY A 196 -19.01 1.03 11.69
C GLY A 196 -18.25 1.63 12.86
N LYS A 197 -16.94 1.36 12.91
CA LYS A 197 -15.98 2.00 13.82
C LYS A 197 -14.70 2.35 13.09
N LEU A 198 -14.07 3.43 13.52
CA LEU A 198 -12.68 3.77 13.20
C LEU A 198 -11.98 3.96 14.53
N LEU A 199 -10.84 3.30 14.75
CA LEU A 199 -10.13 3.34 16.04
C LEU A 199 -11.06 3.01 17.24
N GLY A 200 -12.04 2.13 17.01
CA GLY A 200 -12.98 1.66 18.01
C GLY A 200 -14.13 2.63 18.33
N LYS A 201 -14.20 3.80 17.66
CA LYS A 201 -15.21 4.83 17.89
C LYS A 201 -15.98 5.15 16.61
N GLN A 202 -17.25 5.54 16.78
CA GLN A 202 -18.10 6.03 15.68
C GLN A 202 -17.85 7.51 15.36
N GLU A 203 -17.40 8.29 16.35
CA GLU A 203 -17.10 9.70 16.19
C GLU A 203 -15.90 10.04 17.06
N ASN A 204 -14.93 10.74 16.49
CA ASN A 204 -13.77 11.25 17.21
C ASN A 204 -13.06 12.33 16.39
N ALA A 205 -12.13 13.04 17.03
CA ALA A 205 -11.14 13.86 16.36
C ALA A 205 -9.73 13.40 16.74
N PHE A 206 -8.81 13.41 15.77
CA PHE A 206 -7.41 13.05 15.98
C PHE A 206 -6.52 13.66 14.90
N GLU A 207 -5.21 13.66 15.15
CA GLU A 207 -4.21 14.16 14.23
C GLU A 207 -3.57 13.01 13.44
N VAL A 208 -3.35 13.21 12.14
CA VAL A 208 -2.61 12.28 11.27
C VAL A 208 -1.48 12.99 10.54
N TYR A 209 -0.54 12.21 10.02
CA TYR A 209 0.45 12.73 9.09
C TYR A 209 -0.19 12.98 7.73
N GLY A 210 0.01 14.19 7.22
CA GLY A 210 -0.23 14.53 5.83
C GLY A 210 1.05 14.36 5.02
N GLY A 211 1.36 15.36 4.21
CA GLY A 211 2.55 15.40 3.38
C GLY A 211 2.20 15.39 1.90
N LYS A 212 3.12 14.88 1.08
CA LYS A 212 2.99 14.88 -0.40
C LYS A 212 1.78 14.07 -0.89
N LEU A 213 1.45 12.98 -0.20
CA LEU A 213 0.28 12.15 -0.52
C LEU A 213 -0.98 12.67 0.18
N GLY A 214 -0.87 13.00 1.47
CA GLY A 214 -2.03 13.32 2.31
C GLY A 214 -2.60 12.08 3.00
N LEU A 215 -3.92 11.96 3.02
CA LEU A 215 -4.64 10.89 3.69
C LEU A 215 -5.27 9.94 2.67
N VAL A 216 -4.91 8.66 2.72
CA VAL A 216 -5.60 7.61 1.97
C VAL A 216 -6.63 6.97 2.90
N VAL A 217 -7.88 6.91 2.49
CA VAL A 217 -8.91 6.16 3.21
C VAL A 217 -9.28 4.93 2.41
N ASP A 218 -8.96 3.75 2.96
CA ASP A 218 -9.30 2.47 2.37
C ASP A 218 -10.57 1.91 3.03
N GLY A 219 -11.71 2.24 2.43
CA GLY A 219 -13.02 1.72 2.83
C GLY A 219 -13.38 0.39 2.17
N ARG A 220 -12.45 -0.27 1.46
CA ARG A 220 -12.69 -1.58 0.87
C ARG A 220 -12.71 -2.62 2.00
N ASP A 221 -13.84 -3.28 2.17
CA ASP A 221 -13.95 -4.48 3.00
C ASP A 221 -13.69 -5.73 2.14
N ASN A 222 -13.11 -6.75 2.77
CA ASN A 222 -12.98 -8.12 2.25
C ASN A 222 -13.88 -9.06 3.03
#